data_AF-X1H4Q3-F1
#
_entry.id   AF-X1H4Q3-F1
#
_cell.length_a   1.000
_cell.length_b   1.000
_cell.length_c   1.000
_cell.angle_alpha   90.00
_cell.angle_beta   90.00
_cell.angle_gamma   90.00
#
_symmetry.space_group_name_H-M   'P 1'
#
loop_
_entity.id
_entity.type
_entity.pdbx_description
1 polymer ?
#
loop_
_entity_poly.entity_id
_entity_poly.type
_entity_poly.pdbx_seq_one_letter_code
_entity_poly.pdbx_strand_id
1 'polypeptide(L)'
;MERGMFPAFQEYWEKEQGEHVEFIPTFAGSGTIVDKIISRFPAEVAILSSPIDAIRLSERVLVPAKSWAGLPNGGVFSHSPMIMIVREGNPLVITDFSDLRNPGMEVIHPDPISSGAGQWALLAIYGSALKASGDSLEAL
;
A
#
# COMPACT_ATOMS: atom_id res chain seq x y z
N MET A 1 -9.27 -11.23 2.15
CA MET A 1 -9.92 -10.78 3.41
C MET A 1 -11.30 -11.41 3.54
N GLU A 2 -12.19 -11.18 2.58
CA GLU A 2 -13.61 -11.60 2.63
C GLU A 2 -13.85 -13.11 2.73
N ARG A 3 -13.06 -13.95 2.05
CA ARG A 3 -13.23 -15.42 2.09
C ARG A 3 -12.42 -16.14 3.17
N GLY A 4 -11.71 -15.40 4.02
CA GLY A 4 -10.80 -16.01 5.00
C GLY A 4 -10.81 -15.23 6.30
N MET A 5 -10.01 -14.18 6.37
CA MET A 5 -9.80 -13.41 7.60
C MET A 5 -11.10 -12.86 8.22
N PHE A 6 -12.03 -12.33 7.41
CA PHE A 6 -13.27 -11.76 7.95
C PHE A 6 -14.17 -12.82 8.60
N PRO A 7 -14.58 -13.92 7.92
CA PRO A 7 -15.33 -15.00 8.56
C PRO A 7 -14.66 -15.56 9.81
N ALA A 8 -13.34 -15.77 9.76
CA ALA A 8 -12.58 -16.30 10.90
C ALA A 8 -12.59 -15.34 12.10
N PHE A 9 -12.50 -14.03 11.87
CA PHE A 9 -12.59 -13.05 12.94
C PHE A 9 -14.01 -12.93 13.49
N GLN A 10 -15.04 -13.00 12.64
CA GLN A 10 -16.44 -12.98 13.09
C GLN A 10 -16.75 -14.15 14.01
N GLU A 11 -16.35 -15.37 13.63
CA GLU A 11 -16.52 -16.57 14.47
C GLU A 11 -15.74 -16.44 15.79
N TYR A 12 -14.50 -15.96 15.72
CA TYR A 12 -13.69 -15.70 16.91
C TYR A 12 -14.35 -14.68 17.85
N TRP A 13 -14.81 -13.55 17.32
CA TRP A 13 -15.36 -12.46 18.13
C TRP A 13 -16.70 -12.83 18.77
N GLU A 14 -17.58 -13.50 18.03
CA GLU A 14 -18.84 -14.00 18.57
C GLU A 14 -18.61 -15.01 19.69
N LYS A 15 -17.62 -15.89 19.54
CA LYS A 15 -17.26 -16.86 20.58
C LYS A 15 -16.69 -16.20 21.84
N GLU A 16 -15.82 -15.21 21.69
CA GLU A 16 -15.10 -14.60 22.82
C GLU A 16 -15.90 -13.48 23.51
N GLN A 17 -16.70 -12.71 22.77
CA GLN A 17 -17.41 -11.54 23.28
C GLN A 17 -18.94 -11.70 23.26
N GLY A 18 -19.48 -12.70 22.56
CA GLY A 18 -20.93 -12.86 22.40
C GLY A 18 -21.56 -11.80 21.49
N GLU A 19 -20.74 -11.05 20.75
CA GLU A 19 -21.17 -9.98 19.86
C GLU A 19 -21.00 -10.37 18.40
N HIS A 20 -21.99 -10.04 17.57
CA HIS A 20 -21.87 -10.18 16.13
C HIS A 20 -21.23 -8.93 15.51
N VAL A 21 -20.18 -9.12 14.72
CA VAL A 21 -19.53 -8.05 13.96
C VAL A 21 -19.80 -8.25 12.48
N GLU A 22 -20.17 -7.17 11.79
CA GLU A 22 -20.33 -7.14 10.34
C GLU A 22 -19.18 -6.36 9.70
N PHE A 23 -18.61 -6.89 8.61
CA PHE A 23 -17.56 -6.21 7.84
C PHE A 23 -18.13 -5.66 6.53
N ILE A 24 -18.00 -4.35 6.32
CA ILE A 24 -18.38 -3.67 5.08
C ILE A 24 -17.10 -3.11 4.43
N PRO A 25 -16.36 -3.92 3.64
CA PRO A 25 -15.09 -3.48 3.08
C PRO A 25 -15.26 -2.55 1.88
N THR A 26 -14.31 -1.65 1.71
CA THR A 26 -14.13 -0.86 0.48
C THR A 26 -12.66 -0.90 0.09
N PHE A 27 -12.39 -1.16 -1.19
CA PHE A 27 -11.03 -1.25 -1.73
C PHE A 27 -10.83 -0.21 -2.84
N ALA A 28 -9.73 0.53 -2.75
CA ALA A 28 -9.25 1.46 -3.78
C ALA A 28 -7.77 1.77 -3.51
N GLY A 29 -7.17 2.63 -4.35
CA GLY A 29 -5.86 3.20 -4.05
C GLY A 29 -5.87 3.92 -2.69
N SER A 30 -4.79 3.76 -1.92
CA SER A 30 -4.69 4.27 -0.55
C SER A 30 -4.99 5.78 -0.45
N GLY A 31 -4.47 6.59 -1.38
CA GLY A 31 -4.80 8.03 -1.45
C GLY A 31 -6.28 8.30 -1.73
N THR A 32 -6.91 7.49 -2.58
CA THR A 32 -8.38 7.57 -2.84
C THR A 32 -9.20 7.24 -1.60
N ILE A 33 -8.80 6.22 -0.81
CA ILE A 33 -9.47 5.89 0.45
C ILE A 33 -9.33 7.05 1.44
N VAL A 34 -8.13 7.62 1.58
CA VAL A 34 -7.90 8.80 2.44
C VAL A 34 -8.81 9.96 2.04
N ASP A 35 -8.86 10.31 0.75
CA ASP A 35 -9.67 11.44 0.27
C ASP A 35 -11.17 11.21 0.52
N LYS A 36 -11.66 9.97 0.41
CA LYS A 36 -13.04 9.60 0.76
C LYS A 36 -13.32 9.81 2.26
N ILE A 37 -12.43 9.33 3.14
CA ILE A 37 -12.62 9.48 4.59
C ILE A 37 -12.56 10.95 5.01
N ILE A 38 -11.63 11.73 4.45
CA ILE A 38 -11.57 13.20 4.64
C ILE A 38 -12.88 13.85 4.19
N SER A 39 -13.49 13.34 3.11
CA SER A 39 -14.79 13.77 2.61
C SER A 39 -15.99 13.22 3.42
N ARG A 40 -15.74 12.72 4.63
CA ARG A 40 -16.73 12.18 5.59
C ARG A 40 -17.39 10.87 5.18
N PHE A 41 -16.75 10.09 4.31
CA PHE A 41 -17.15 8.70 4.15
C PHE A 41 -16.93 7.95 5.48
N PRO A 42 -17.93 7.23 6.01
CA PRO A 42 -17.81 6.55 7.29
C PRO A 42 -16.79 5.41 7.18
N ALA A 43 -15.82 5.39 8.09
CA ALA A 43 -14.85 4.31 8.22
C ALA A 43 -14.44 4.18 9.68
N GLU A 44 -14.51 2.97 10.22
CA GLU A 44 -14.08 2.64 11.59
C GLU A 44 -12.63 2.16 11.62
N VAL A 45 -12.21 1.48 10.55
CA VAL A 45 -10.85 0.96 10.38
C VAL A 45 -10.37 1.33 8.98
N ALA A 46 -9.17 1.89 8.88
CA ALA A 46 -8.48 2.16 7.62
C ALA A 46 -7.17 1.38 7.57
N ILE A 47 -7.03 0.53 6.56
CA ILE A 47 -5.78 -0.18 6.25
C ILE A 47 -5.19 0.49 5.00
N LEU A 48 -4.10 1.22 5.19
CA LEU A 48 -3.51 2.09 4.17
C LEU A 48 -2.17 1.53 3.69
N SER A 49 -1.76 1.89 2.47
CA SER A 49 -0.54 1.37 1.84
C SER A 49 0.74 1.98 2.39
N SER A 50 0.68 3.13 3.05
CA SER A 50 1.87 3.86 3.48
C SER A 50 1.60 4.72 4.74
N PRO A 51 2.65 5.00 5.55
CA PRO A 51 2.53 5.91 6.69
C PRO A 51 2.16 7.34 6.29
N ILE A 52 2.53 7.79 5.09
CA ILE A 52 2.20 9.16 4.63
C ILE A 52 0.70 9.36 4.50
N ASP A 53 -0.04 8.34 4.08
CA ASP A 53 -1.50 8.38 4.01
C ASP A 53 -2.15 8.35 5.40
N ALA A 54 -1.59 7.61 6.36
CA ALA A 54 -2.03 7.63 7.76
C ALA A 54 -1.79 9.01 8.43
N ILE A 55 -0.67 9.65 8.14
CA ILE A 55 -0.36 11.02 8.58
C ILE A 55 -1.37 12.01 7.99
N ARG A 56 -1.56 11.99 6.66
CA ARG A 56 -2.55 12.85 5.96
C ARG A 56 -3.94 12.71 6.57
N LEU A 57 -4.34 11.48 6.88
CA LEU A 57 -5.63 11.21 7.51
C LEU A 57 -5.70 11.79 8.93
N SER A 58 -4.67 11.61 9.74
CA SER A 58 -4.59 12.11 11.13
C SER A 58 -4.56 13.64 11.24
N GLU A 59 -4.04 14.32 10.23
CA GLU A 59 -4.00 15.79 10.18
C GLU A 59 -5.35 16.40 9.77
N ARG A 60 -6.16 15.66 9.02
CA ARG A 60 -7.39 16.15 8.36
C ARG A 60 -8.66 15.65 9.04
N VAL A 61 -8.58 14.50 9.68
CA VAL A 61 -9.63 13.87 10.50
C VAL A 61 -9.10 13.85 11.91
N LEU A 62 -9.93 14.10 12.92
CA LEU A 62 -9.53 14.16 14.33
C LEU A 62 -9.13 12.78 14.91
N VAL A 63 -8.32 12.00 14.19
CA VAL A 63 -7.63 10.81 14.66
C VAL A 63 -6.30 11.28 15.27
N PRO A 64 -6.11 11.19 16.59
CA PRO A 64 -4.86 11.64 17.19
C PRO A 64 -3.68 10.86 16.61
N ALA A 65 -2.65 11.53 16.08
CA ALA A 65 -1.50 10.84 15.46
C ALA A 65 -0.81 9.80 16.37
N LYS A 66 -0.88 10.01 17.69
CA LYS A 66 -0.36 9.06 18.70
C LYS A 66 -1.17 7.75 18.76
N SER A 67 -2.40 7.71 18.26
CA SER A 67 -3.28 6.53 18.36
C SER A 67 -2.87 5.43 17.38
N TRP A 68 -2.43 5.76 16.17
CA TRP A 68 -2.03 4.76 15.17
C TRP A 68 -0.53 4.42 15.25
N ALA A 69 0.33 5.43 15.42
CA ALA A 69 1.78 5.20 15.48
C ALA A 69 2.21 4.50 16.78
N GLY A 70 1.36 4.52 17.83
CA GLY A 70 1.57 3.80 19.08
C GLY A 70 1.18 2.32 19.05
N LEU A 71 0.56 1.84 17.96
CA LEU A 71 0.24 0.41 17.79
C LEU A 71 1.52 -0.42 17.60
N PRO A 72 1.47 -1.75 17.85
CA PRO A 72 2.61 -2.63 17.59
C PRO A 72 3.20 -2.42 16.19
N ASN A 73 4.53 -2.51 16.09
CA ASN A 73 5.30 -2.28 14.86
C ASN A 73 5.03 -0.90 14.21
N GLY A 74 4.70 0.12 15.01
CA GLY A 74 4.42 1.47 14.51
C GLY A 74 3.13 1.55 13.69
N GLY A 75 2.17 0.65 13.94
CA GLY A 75 0.94 0.56 13.16
C GLY A 75 1.06 -0.23 11.85
N VAL A 76 2.21 -0.87 11.60
CA VAL A 76 2.41 -1.70 10.41
C VAL A 76 2.05 -3.16 10.69
N PHE A 77 0.94 -3.61 10.12
CA PHE A 77 0.46 -4.99 10.29
C PHE A 77 1.06 -5.98 9.27
N SER A 78 1.60 -5.49 8.14
CA SER A 78 2.19 -6.34 7.09
C SER A 78 3.17 -5.56 6.21
N HIS A 79 4.16 -6.26 5.65
CA HIS A 79 5.10 -5.77 4.65
C HIS A 79 5.02 -6.65 3.40
N SER A 80 5.20 -6.05 2.23
CA SER A 80 5.32 -6.75 0.96
C SER A 80 6.55 -6.24 0.21
N PRO A 81 7.32 -7.12 -0.47
CA PRO A 81 8.32 -6.66 -1.41
C PRO A 81 7.65 -6.00 -2.62
N MET A 82 8.38 -5.12 -3.29
CA MET A 82 8.00 -4.65 -4.62
C MET A 82 8.61 -5.55 -5.69
N ILE A 83 7.79 -6.03 -6.63
CA ILE A 83 8.18 -6.98 -7.67
C ILE A 83 7.71 -6.48 -9.05
N MET A 84 8.39 -6.94 -10.10
CA MET A 84 7.90 -6.80 -11.48
C MET A 84 7.13 -8.05 -11.87
N ILE A 85 5.96 -7.86 -12.47
CA ILE A 85 5.18 -8.96 -13.05
C ILE A 85 5.33 -8.88 -14.56
N VAL A 86 5.76 -10.00 -15.16
CA VAL A 86 5.98 -10.12 -16.60
C VAL A 86 4.97 -11.08 -17.22
N ARG A 87 4.80 -11.01 -18.54
CA ARG A 87 4.01 -12.01 -19.28
C ARG A 87 4.68 -13.39 -19.18
N GLU A 88 3.88 -14.43 -19.35
CA GLU A 88 4.35 -15.82 -19.37
C GLU A 88 5.52 -16.00 -20.35
N GLY A 89 6.54 -16.73 -19.93
CA GLY A 89 7.78 -16.95 -20.69
C GLY A 89 8.77 -15.79 -20.67
N ASN A 90 8.43 -14.63 -20.07
CA ASN A 90 9.29 -13.44 -20.01
C ASN A 90 9.88 -13.05 -21.39
N PRO A 91 9.04 -12.73 -22.40
CA PRO A 91 9.48 -12.54 -23.78
C PRO A 91 10.44 -11.36 -23.98
N LEU A 92 10.44 -10.42 -23.04
CA LEU A 92 11.32 -9.25 -23.04
C LEU A 92 12.57 -9.44 -22.18
N VAL A 93 12.76 -10.64 -21.60
CA VAL A 93 13.92 -11.03 -20.79
C VAL A 93 14.19 -10.03 -19.65
N ILE A 94 13.12 -9.56 -19.00
CA ILE A 94 13.22 -8.59 -17.91
C ILE A 94 13.72 -9.32 -16.66
N THR A 95 14.84 -8.86 -16.13
CA THR A 95 15.49 -9.43 -14.94
C THR A 95 15.75 -8.39 -13.86
N ASP A 96 15.83 -7.11 -14.24
CA ASP A 96 16.13 -6.00 -13.34
C ASP A 96 15.32 -4.74 -13.74
N PHE A 97 15.17 -3.78 -12.81
CA PHE A 97 14.51 -2.50 -13.10
C PHE A 97 15.24 -1.71 -14.20
N SER A 98 16.55 -1.89 -14.34
CA SER A 98 17.33 -1.28 -15.40
C SER A 98 16.87 -1.70 -16.80
N ASP A 99 16.27 -2.88 -16.98
CA ASP A 99 15.73 -3.33 -18.27
C ASP A 99 14.52 -2.50 -18.72
N LEU A 100 13.84 -1.81 -17.79
CA LEU A 100 12.66 -1.00 -18.08
C LEU A 100 12.98 0.22 -18.96
N ARG A 101 14.26 0.60 -19.10
CA ARG A 101 14.71 1.70 -19.96
C ARG A 101 14.88 1.29 -21.43
N ASN A 102 14.80 0.00 -21.73
CA ASN A 102 15.11 -0.52 -23.06
C ASN A 102 14.13 0.06 -24.10
N PRO A 103 14.61 0.37 -25.33
CA PRO A 103 13.73 0.86 -26.38
C PRO A 103 12.57 -0.10 -26.66
N GLY A 104 11.36 0.43 -26.83
CA GLY A 104 10.16 -0.36 -27.09
C GLY A 104 9.52 -1.01 -25.85
N MET A 105 10.03 -0.72 -24.64
CA MET A 105 9.38 -1.13 -23.39
C MET A 105 8.15 -0.29 -23.10
N GLU A 106 7.05 -0.96 -22.74
CA GLU A 106 5.85 -0.31 -22.21
C GLU A 106 5.59 -0.79 -20.78
N VAL A 107 5.65 0.14 -19.83
CA VAL A 107 5.47 -0.15 -18.40
C VAL A 107 4.06 0.22 -17.98
N ILE A 108 3.32 -0.73 -17.41
CA ILE A 108 2.05 -0.45 -16.75
C ILE A 108 2.33 -0.11 -15.30
N HIS A 109 2.04 1.13 -14.92
CA HIS A 109 2.29 1.65 -13.58
C HIS A 109 1.01 2.27 -13.00
N PRO A 110 0.63 1.98 -11.75
CA PRO A 110 -0.51 2.63 -11.09
C PRO A 110 -0.27 4.14 -10.92
N ASP A 111 -1.31 4.96 -10.94
CA ASP A 111 -1.15 6.40 -10.68
C ASP A 111 -0.63 6.66 -9.25
N PRO A 112 0.58 7.24 -9.08
CA PRO A 112 1.18 7.48 -7.75
C PRO A 112 0.46 8.56 -6.95
N ILE A 113 -0.40 9.37 -7.58
CA ILE A 113 -1.22 10.37 -6.86
C ILE A 113 -2.30 9.67 -6.03
N SER A 114 -2.96 8.68 -6.63
CA SER A 114 -4.12 8.00 -6.03
C SER A 114 -3.77 6.66 -5.37
N SER A 115 -2.63 6.04 -5.72
CA SER A 115 -2.24 4.70 -5.30
C SER A 115 -0.91 4.67 -4.55
N GLY A 116 -0.92 4.18 -3.31
CA GLY A 116 0.30 3.92 -2.54
C GLY A 116 1.20 2.85 -3.18
N ALA A 117 0.64 1.86 -3.90
CA ALA A 117 1.45 0.92 -4.68
C ALA A 117 2.20 1.63 -5.82
N GLY A 118 1.59 2.65 -6.44
CA GLY A 118 2.27 3.50 -7.42
C GLY A 118 3.41 4.31 -6.78
N GLN A 119 3.20 4.84 -5.57
CA GLN A 119 4.27 5.53 -4.82
C GLN A 119 5.44 4.60 -4.50
N TRP A 120 5.16 3.38 -4.02
CA TRP A 120 6.18 2.38 -3.72
C TRP A 120 6.92 1.88 -4.96
N ALA A 121 6.23 1.74 -6.09
CA ALA A 121 6.85 1.36 -7.36
C ALA A 121 7.84 2.43 -7.85
N LEU A 122 7.51 3.72 -7.75
CA LEU A 122 8.46 4.81 -8.03
C LEU A 122 9.69 4.75 -7.10
N LEU A 123 9.47 4.56 -5.80
CA LEU A 123 10.56 4.44 -4.84
C LEU A 123 11.44 3.19 -5.10
N ALA A 124 10.86 2.09 -5.58
CA ALA A 124 11.59 0.89 -5.93
C ALA A 124 12.48 1.11 -7.17
N ILE A 125 11.95 1.76 -8.21
CA ILE A 125 12.71 2.11 -9.42
C ILE A 125 13.84 3.07 -9.07
N TYR A 126 13.53 4.15 -8.34
CA TYR A 126 14.51 5.11 -7.88
C TYR A 126 15.59 4.47 -7.01
N GLY A 127 15.19 3.67 -6.02
CA GLY A 127 16.10 2.99 -5.11
C GLY A 127 16.99 1.95 -5.80
N SER A 128 16.48 1.28 -6.85
CA SER A 128 17.28 0.38 -7.69
C SER A 128 18.38 1.15 -8.43
N ALA A 129 18.03 2.27 -9.05
CA ALA A 129 18.99 3.09 -9.78
C ALA A 129 20.02 3.74 -8.84
N LEU A 130 19.60 4.20 -7.65
CA LEU A 130 20.49 4.76 -6.63
C LEU A 130 21.50 3.72 -6.11
N LYS A 131 21.05 2.47 -5.89
CA LYS A 131 21.97 1.38 -5.54
C LYS A 131 22.96 1.09 -6.66
N ALA A 132 22.52 1.09 -7.91
CA ALA A 132 23.39 0.84 -9.05
C ALA A 132 24.45 1.95 -9.22
N SER A 133 24.16 3.18 -8.80
CA SER A 133 25.10 4.30 -8.84
C SER A 133 26.07 4.37 -7.65
N GLY A 134 25.97 3.44 -6.68
CA GLY A 134 26.77 3.49 -5.46
C GLY A 134 26.35 4.61 -4.51
N ASP A 135 25.04 4.86 -4.40
CA ASP A 135 24.42 5.91 -3.58
C ASP A 135 24.77 7.35 -4.01
N SER A 136 25.27 7.54 -5.23
CA SER A 136 25.51 8.86 -5.81
C SER A 136 24.27 9.37 -6.55
N LEU A 137 23.75 10.52 -6.12
CA LEU A 137 22.64 11.21 -6.78
C LEU A 137 23.03 11.90 -8.09
N GLU A 138 24.33 12.21 -8.29
CA GLU A 138 24.82 12.86 -9.51
C GLU A 138 24.82 11.94 -10.73
N ALA A 139 24.61 10.64 -10.51
CA ALA A 139 24.66 9.59 -11.52
C ALA A 139 23.27 9.04 -11.92
N LEU A 140 22.20 9.61 -11.38
CA LEU A 140 20.80 9.35 -11.74
C LEU A 140 20.30 10.30 -12.84
#